data_AF-F1L708-F1
#
_entry.id   AF-F1L708-F1
#
_cell.length_a   1.000
_cell.length_b   1.000
_cell.length_c   1.000
_cell.angle_alpha   90.00
_cell.angle_beta   90.00
_cell.angle_gamma   90.00
#
_symmetry.space_group_name_H-M   'P 1'
#
loop_
_entity.id
_entity.type
_entity.pdbx_description
1 polymer ?
#
loop_
_entity_poly.entity_id
_entity_poly.type
_entity_poly.pdbx_seq_one_letter_code
_entity_poly.pdbx_strand_id
1 'polypeptide(L)'
;MSKSLGNVIDPVDVIDGISIDDMIGRLKESSLPDSEKEVASSNLRTMYPNGVTRCGPDALRFALLRYDLTALDINVNISETALEGLRFCNKLWNLCAYAKSLWSKAQSGTESRKSIHPADRWIKSCLSNSLQAMNMRIDEGNVHLAFASIHKFILADLCDVYLETTKKALWNNEEKRINEIAVVLREVIEKSLIALSVFMPFVSEYLFEQIRTDNRLCIYDRYLVEYRCIVTRQC
;
A
#
# COMPACT_ATOMS: atom_id res chain seq x y z
N MET A 1 2.33 6.09 24.36
CA MET A 1 3.50 7.00 24.35
C MET A 1 3.21 8.16 25.31
N SER A 2 4.17 8.57 26.14
CA SER A 2 3.97 9.69 27.09
C SER A 2 5.14 10.67 27.05
N LYS A 3 4.81 11.97 26.98
CA LYS A 3 5.80 13.06 27.10
C LYS A 3 6.56 12.99 28.42
N SER A 4 5.90 12.52 29.50
CA SER A 4 6.51 12.36 30.82
C SER A 4 7.52 11.22 30.90
N LEU A 5 7.56 10.31 29.91
CA LEU A 5 8.49 9.18 29.88
C LEU A 5 9.58 9.36 28.82
N GLY A 6 9.59 10.48 28.09
CA GLY A 6 10.57 10.77 27.05
C GLY A 6 10.54 9.80 25.85
N ASN A 7 9.47 9.02 25.69
CA ASN A 7 9.35 7.95 24.68
C ASN A 7 8.37 8.30 23.55
N VAL A 8 8.20 9.59 23.25
CA VAL A 8 7.32 10.06 22.19
C VAL A 8 8.09 10.09 20.88
N ILE A 9 7.54 9.43 19.85
CA ILE A 9 8.01 9.53 18.47
C ILE A 9 7.09 10.51 17.77
N ASP A 10 7.66 11.57 17.18
CA ASP A 10 6.87 12.49 16.37
C ASP A 10 6.51 11.80 15.03
N PRO A 11 5.25 11.86 14.56
CA PRO A 11 4.89 11.42 13.22
C PRO A 11 5.80 11.99 12.12
N VAL A 12 6.25 13.24 12.27
CA VAL A 12 7.18 13.90 11.33
C VAL A 12 8.52 13.19 11.27
N ASP A 13 9.02 12.64 12.39
CA ASP A 13 10.28 11.91 12.43
C ASP A 13 10.24 10.62 11.59
N VAL A 14 9.06 10.00 11.49
CA VAL A 14 8.86 8.82 10.64
C VAL A 14 8.71 9.22 9.17
N ILE A 15 8.05 10.34 8.91
CA ILE A 15 7.79 10.85 7.56
C ILE A 15 9.09 11.34 6.91
N ASP A 16 9.86 12.17 7.62
CA ASP A 16 11.04 12.86 7.10
C ASP A 16 12.35 12.20 7.51
N GLY A 17 12.32 11.31 8.51
CA GLY A 17 13.50 10.71 9.10
C GLY A 17 14.12 11.62 10.16
N ILE A 18 14.83 11.01 11.12
CA ILE A 18 15.58 11.75 12.13
C ILE A 18 16.82 10.96 12.54
N SER A 19 17.94 11.65 12.77
CA SER A 19 19.12 11.05 13.37
C SER A 19 18.94 10.82 14.88
N ILE A 20 19.66 9.84 15.44
CA ILE A 20 19.65 9.59 16.89
C ILE A 20 20.15 10.81 17.68
N ASP A 21 21.10 11.56 17.15
CA ASP A 21 21.65 12.72 17.84
C ASP A 21 20.63 13.87 17.91
N ASP A 22 19.82 14.07 16.86
CA ASP A 22 18.73 15.05 16.87
C ASP A 22 17.58 14.62 17.79
N MET A 23 17.28 13.31 17.87
CA MET A 23 16.29 12.77 18.84
C MET A 23 16.72 13.09 20.27
N ILE A 24 17.99 12.86 20.58
CA ILE A 24 18.56 13.13 21.91
C ILE A 24 18.66 14.64 22.15
N GLY A 25 18.98 15.43 21.12
CA GLY A 25 18.96 16.90 21.19
C GLY A 25 17.61 17.43 21.66
N ARG A 26 16.53 16.99 21.02
CA ARG A 26 15.15 17.32 21.43
C ARG A 26 14.81 16.84 22.84
N LEU A 27 15.25 15.64 23.22
CA LEU A 27 15.03 15.11 24.56
C LEU A 27 15.72 15.98 25.63
N LYS A 28 16.92 16.52 25.36
CA LYS A 28 17.64 17.39 26.30
C LYS A 28 16.92 18.72 26.54
N GLU A 29 16.27 19.27 25.51
CA GLU A 29 15.47 20.50 25.59
C GLU A 29 14.12 20.31 26.30
N SER A 30 13.70 19.07 26.55
CA SER A 30 12.44 18.78 27.22
C SER A 30 12.42 19.23 28.69
N SER A 31 11.21 19.37 29.24
CA SER A 31 10.98 19.72 30.65
C SER A 31 11.19 18.56 31.63
N LEU A 32 11.74 17.42 31.18
CA LEU A 32 11.99 16.25 32.04
C LEU A 32 13.14 16.50 33.04
N PRO A 33 13.12 15.86 34.22
CA PRO A 33 14.26 15.84 35.13
C PRO A 33 15.50 15.24 34.46
N ASP A 34 16.69 15.73 34.82
CA ASP A 34 17.95 15.29 34.20
C ASP A 34 18.20 13.78 34.36
N SER A 35 17.83 13.20 35.51
CA SER A 35 17.92 11.76 35.75
C SER A 35 17.03 10.93 34.80
N GLU A 36 15.85 11.44 34.45
CA GLU A 36 14.95 10.78 33.50
C GLU A 36 15.42 10.95 32.05
N LYS A 37 16.01 12.10 31.73
CA LYS A 37 16.61 12.36 30.41
C LYS A 37 17.75 11.39 30.11
N GLU A 38 18.59 11.06 31.09
CA GLU A 38 19.67 10.09 30.90
C GLU A 38 19.14 8.69 30.58
N VAL A 39 18.13 8.23 31.33
CA VAL A 39 17.49 6.93 31.09
C VAL A 39 16.79 6.90 29.73
N ALA A 40 16.02 7.93 29.40
CA ALA A 40 15.34 8.02 28.11
C ALA A 40 16.34 8.09 26.94
N SER A 41 17.46 8.80 27.09
CA SER A 41 18.51 8.86 26.08
C SER A 41 19.14 7.49 25.84
N SER A 42 19.40 6.72 26.91
CA SER A 42 19.92 5.36 26.80
C SER A 42 18.94 4.45 26.05
N ASN A 43 17.66 4.49 26.42
CA ASN A 43 16.61 3.72 25.75
C ASN A 43 16.46 4.07 24.26
N LEU A 44 16.53 5.36 23.91
CA LEU A 44 16.49 5.80 22.51
C LEU A 44 17.65 5.24 21.70
N ARG A 45 18.87 5.24 22.25
CA ARG A 45 20.04 4.65 21.57
C ARG A 45 19.89 3.14 21.37
N THR A 46 19.23 2.45 22.30
CA THR A 46 18.96 1.01 22.18
C THR A 46 17.89 0.73 21.12
N MET A 47 16.79 1.48 21.11
CA MET A 47 15.68 1.25 20.17
C MET A 47 15.97 1.76 18.76
N TYR A 48 16.68 2.89 18.64
CA TYR A 48 16.94 3.60 17.39
C TYR A 48 18.43 3.90 17.23
N PRO A 49 19.30 2.88 17.14
CA PRO A 49 20.76 3.08 17.11
C PRO A 49 21.22 3.97 15.94
N ASN A 50 20.49 3.94 14.83
CA ASN A 50 20.75 4.74 13.63
C ASN A 50 19.72 5.87 13.43
N GLY A 51 18.88 6.15 14.43
CA GLY A 51 17.70 7.01 14.30
C GLY A 51 16.53 6.32 13.59
N VAL A 52 15.60 7.14 13.08
CA VAL A 52 14.44 6.68 12.31
C VAL A 52 14.66 6.99 10.84
N THR A 53 14.57 5.95 10.01
CA THR A 53 14.69 6.10 8.56
C THR A 53 13.48 6.83 7.99
N ARG A 54 13.73 7.71 7.02
CA ARG A 54 12.68 8.39 6.25
C ARG A 54 11.78 7.39 5.53
N CYS A 55 10.51 7.30 5.92
CA CYS A 55 9.54 6.36 5.34
C CYS A 55 8.43 7.04 4.53
N GLY A 56 8.10 8.30 4.84
CA GLY A 56 7.01 9.02 4.20
C GLY A 56 5.62 8.75 4.81
N PRO A 57 4.60 9.54 4.41
CA PRO A 57 3.30 9.55 5.08
C PRO A 57 2.50 8.25 4.88
N ASP A 58 2.53 7.66 3.68
CA ASP A 58 1.80 6.41 3.43
C ASP A 58 2.40 5.21 4.15
N ALA A 59 3.71 5.19 4.33
CA ALA A 59 4.38 4.15 5.12
C ALA A 59 4.01 4.27 6.61
N LEU A 60 3.85 5.49 7.14
CA LEU A 60 3.32 5.71 8.48
C LEU A 60 1.85 5.28 8.59
N ARG A 61 1.00 5.63 7.60
CA ARG A 61 -0.41 5.19 7.56
C ARG A 61 -0.50 3.66 7.52
N PHE A 62 0.31 3.03 6.68
CA PHE A 62 0.48 1.58 6.63
C PHE A 62 0.79 1.04 8.02
N ALA A 63 1.81 1.59 8.69
CA ALA A 63 2.23 1.13 10.01
C ALA A 63 1.08 1.14 11.02
N LEU A 64 0.32 2.23 11.07
CA LEU A 64 -0.82 2.36 11.98
C LEU A 64 -1.95 1.37 11.62
N LEU A 65 -2.22 1.17 10.33
CA LEU A 65 -3.27 0.26 9.84
C LEU A 65 -2.93 -1.23 10.02
N ARG A 66 -1.68 -1.58 10.37
CA ARG A 66 -1.28 -2.96 10.69
C ARG A 66 -1.76 -3.41 12.07
N TYR A 67 -2.07 -2.46 12.95
CA TYR A 67 -2.51 -2.76 14.31
C TYR A 67 -4.03 -2.71 14.42
N ASP A 68 -4.55 -3.45 15.41
CA ASP A 68 -5.96 -3.38 15.75
C ASP A 68 -6.28 -2.02 16.38
N LEU A 69 -6.94 -1.17 15.59
CA LEU A 69 -7.34 0.17 16.01
C LEU A 69 -8.44 0.18 17.09
N THR A 70 -9.04 -0.98 17.40
CA THR A 70 -10.05 -1.13 18.46
C THR A 70 -9.44 -1.52 19.81
N ALA A 71 -8.17 -1.92 19.83
CA ALA A 71 -7.47 -2.28 21.05
C ALA A 71 -7.23 -1.03 21.92
N LEU A 72 -7.45 -1.19 23.23
CA LEU A 72 -7.24 -0.11 24.22
C LEU A 72 -5.76 0.29 24.33
N ASP A 73 -4.86 -0.69 24.27
CA ASP A 73 -3.42 -0.50 24.29
C ASP A 73 -2.77 -1.29 23.16
N ILE A 74 -1.87 -0.61 22.44
CA ILE A 74 -1.13 -1.20 21.32
C ILE A 74 0.37 -1.02 21.60
N ASN A 75 1.10 -2.12 21.62
CA ASN A 75 2.56 -2.08 21.60
C ASN A 75 3.04 -1.88 20.16
N VAL A 76 3.28 -0.62 19.80
CA VAL A 76 3.59 -0.21 18.42
C VAL A 76 5.09 -0.07 18.22
N ASN A 77 5.68 -0.86 17.32
CA ASN A 77 7.01 -0.57 16.78
C ASN A 77 6.86 0.19 15.46
N ILE A 78 6.52 1.49 15.58
CA ILE A 78 6.17 2.33 14.42
C ILE A 78 7.30 2.35 13.38
N SER A 79 8.57 2.42 13.83
CA SER A 79 9.71 2.50 12.92
C SER A 79 9.86 1.25 12.06
N GLU A 80 9.78 0.06 12.66
CA GLU A 80 9.89 -1.19 11.93
C GLU A 80 8.71 -1.41 10.99
N THR A 81 7.48 -1.18 11.46
CA THR A 81 6.29 -1.37 10.62
C THR A 81 6.19 -0.30 9.52
N ALA A 82 6.71 0.91 9.74
CA ALA A 82 6.81 1.93 8.69
C ALA A 82 7.84 1.52 7.62
N LEU A 83 8.96 0.89 8.00
CA LEU A 83 9.89 0.30 7.03
C LEU A 83 9.24 -0.80 6.19
N GLU A 84 8.37 -1.63 6.78
CA GLU A 84 7.55 -2.58 6.01
C GLU A 84 6.63 -1.87 5.02
N GLY A 85 5.96 -0.79 5.47
CA GLY A 85 5.12 0.04 4.61
C GLY A 85 5.89 0.65 3.43
N LEU A 86 7.13 1.12 3.67
CA LEU A 86 8.01 1.61 2.61
C LEU A 86 8.36 0.50 1.61
N ARG A 87 8.65 -0.72 2.08
CA ARG A 87 8.88 -1.89 1.21
C ARG A 87 7.64 -2.23 0.39
N PHE A 88 6.45 -2.11 0.97
CA PHE A 88 5.18 -2.28 0.26
C PHE A 88 5.00 -1.23 -0.85
N CYS A 89 5.28 0.05 -0.57
CA CYS A 89 5.31 1.09 -1.60
C CYS A 89 6.27 0.75 -2.76
N ASN A 90 7.46 0.24 -2.45
CA ASN A 90 8.42 -0.21 -3.47
C ASN A 90 7.88 -1.42 -4.28
N LYS A 91 7.16 -2.34 -3.64
CA LYS A 91 6.52 -3.47 -4.33
C LYS A 91 5.43 -2.96 -5.30
N LEU A 92 4.61 -1.98 -4.91
CA LEU A 92 3.61 -1.36 -5.80
C LEU A 92 4.27 -0.66 -7.00
N TRP A 93 5.38 0.04 -6.78
CA TRP A 93 6.17 0.63 -7.86
C TRP A 93 6.64 -0.43 -8.85
N ASN A 94 7.23 -1.51 -8.36
CA ASN A 94 7.72 -2.62 -9.19
C ASN A 94 6.58 -3.32 -9.96
N LEU A 95 5.41 -3.49 -9.33
CA LEU A 95 4.20 -3.99 -9.98
C LEU A 95 3.80 -3.10 -11.17
N CYS A 96 3.73 -1.78 -10.97
CA CYS A 96 3.36 -0.84 -12.03
C CYS A 96 4.42 -0.79 -13.14
N ALA A 97 5.70 -0.83 -12.79
CA ALA A 97 6.79 -0.88 -13.76
C ALA A 97 6.75 -2.15 -14.63
N TYR A 98 6.47 -3.30 -14.01
CA TYR A 98 6.23 -4.55 -14.73
C TYR A 98 5.04 -4.44 -15.69
N ALA A 99 3.91 -3.92 -15.20
CA ALA A 99 2.70 -3.77 -16.00
C ALA A 99 2.92 -2.87 -17.22
N LYS A 100 3.64 -1.74 -17.05
CA LYS A 100 4.04 -0.86 -18.16
C LYS A 100 4.88 -1.58 -19.23
N SER A 101 5.85 -2.38 -18.79
CA SER A 101 6.69 -3.20 -19.69
C SER A 101 5.87 -4.24 -20.46
N LEU A 102 4.84 -4.80 -19.82
CA LEU A 102 3.91 -5.72 -20.47
C LEU A 102 3.01 -5.01 -21.48
N TRP A 103 2.47 -3.84 -21.13
CA TRP A 103 1.60 -3.05 -22.00
C TRP A 103 2.31 -2.51 -23.23
N SER A 104 3.60 -2.15 -23.15
CA SER A 104 4.35 -1.70 -24.33
C SER A 104 4.56 -2.80 -25.37
N LYS A 105 4.51 -4.07 -24.96
CA LYS A 105 4.58 -5.24 -25.85
C LYS A 105 3.22 -5.69 -26.36
N ALA A 106 2.13 -5.20 -25.77
CA ALA A 106 0.78 -5.50 -26.23
C ALA A 106 0.47 -4.68 -27.48
N GLN A 107 0.01 -5.33 -28.56
CA GLN A 107 -0.34 -4.66 -29.80
C GLN A 107 -1.70 -3.96 -29.65
N SER A 108 -1.72 -2.65 -29.91
CA SER A 108 -2.94 -1.85 -29.91
C SER A 108 -3.79 -2.18 -31.15
N GLY A 109 -4.87 -2.97 -30.99
CA GLY A 109 -5.85 -3.17 -32.06
C GLY A 109 -6.45 -4.57 -32.19
N THR A 110 -5.98 -5.57 -31.44
CA THR A 110 -6.69 -6.85 -31.39
C THR A 110 -7.96 -6.68 -30.56
N GLU A 111 -9.11 -7.07 -31.14
CA GLU A 111 -10.42 -7.05 -30.47
C GLU A 111 -10.29 -7.51 -29.02
N SER A 112 -10.79 -6.69 -28.09
CA SER A 112 -10.88 -6.97 -26.66
C SER A 112 -11.70 -8.23 -26.42
N ARG A 113 -11.07 -9.40 -26.58
CA ARG A 113 -11.67 -10.67 -26.22
C ARG A 113 -11.41 -10.86 -24.73
N LYS A 114 -12.49 -11.02 -23.96
CA LYS A 114 -12.42 -11.45 -22.56
C LYS A 114 -11.52 -12.69 -22.50
N SER A 115 -10.42 -12.62 -21.76
CA SER A 115 -9.59 -13.81 -21.60
C SER A 115 -10.39 -14.92 -20.93
N ILE A 116 -10.28 -16.12 -21.51
CA ILE A 116 -10.86 -17.35 -20.95
C ILE A 116 -9.84 -18.11 -20.10
N HIS A 117 -8.62 -17.58 -19.96
CA HIS A 117 -7.55 -18.27 -19.24
C HIS A 117 -7.91 -18.43 -17.75
N PRO A 118 -7.72 -19.62 -17.15
CA PRO A 118 -8.10 -19.88 -15.76
C PRO A 118 -7.46 -18.89 -14.76
N ALA A 119 -6.18 -18.57 -14.94
CA ALA A 119 -5.48 -17.62 -14.06
C ALA A 119 -6.09 -16.21 -14.10
N ASP A 120 -6.59 -15.76 -15.26
CA ASP A 120 -7.17 -14.43 -15.42
C ASP A 120 -8.55 -14.35 -14.78
N ARG A 121 -9.34 -15.42 -14.88
CA ARG A 121 -10.62 -15.53 -14.17
C ARG A 121 -10.40 -15.61 -12.66
N TRP A 122 -9.39 -16.38 -12.24
CA TRP A 122 -9.03 -16.52 -10.84
C TRP A 122 -8.64 -15.18 -10.21
N ILE A 123 -7.73 -14.41 -10.82
CA ILE A 123 -7.30 -13.12 -10.22
C ILE A 123 -8.44 -12.12 -10.14
N LYS A 124 -9.35 -12.10 -11.13
CA LYS A 124 -10.56 -11.26 -11.10
C LYS A 124 -11.50 -11.68 -9.97
N SER A 125 -11.66 -12.98 -9.74
CA SER A 125 -12.45 -13.49 -8.62
C SER A 125 -11.81 -13.12 -7.27
N CYS A 126 -10.49 -13.25 -7.14
CA CYS A 126 -9.77 -12.85 -5.93
C CYS A 126 -9.92 -11.35 -5.66
N LEU A 127 -9.82 -10.51 -6.69
CA LEU A 127 -10.03 -9.07 -6.57
C LEU A 127 -11.46 -8.77 -6.07
N SER A 128 -12.47 -9.35 -6.71
CA SER A 128 -13.88 -9.15 -6.33
C SER A 128 -14.13 -9.55 -4.87
N ASN A 129 -13.62 -10.69 -4.44
CA ASN A 129 -13.78 -11.17 -3.07
C ASN A 129 -13.08 -10.25 -2.06
N SER A 130 -11.87 -9.79 -2.39
CA SER A 130 -11.09 -8.90 -1.53
C SER A 130 -11.73 -7.51 -1.41
N LEU A 131 -12.31 -6.99 -2.48
CA LEU A 131 -13.08 -5.73 -2.45
C LEU A 131 -14.35 -5.86 -1.62
N GLN A 132 -15.09 -6.97 -1.77
CA GLN A 132 -16.27 -7.23 -0.96
C GLN A 132 -15.93 -7.34 0.53
N ALA A 133 -14.87 -8.06 0.86
CA ALA A 133 -14.37 -8.17 2.22
C ALA A 133 -13.94 -6.81 2.78
N MET A 134 -13.19 -6.02 2.00
CA MET A 134 -12.79 -4.67 2.38
C MET A 134 -13.99 -3.80 2.71
N ASN A 135 -15.01 -3.75 1.84
CA ASN A 135 -16.20 -2.94 2.06
C ASN A 135 -16.97 -3.38 3.31
N MET A 136 -17.19 -4.68 3.47
CA MET A 136 -17.85 -5.23 4.67
C MET A 136 -17.11 -4.83 5.95
N ARG A 137 -15.77 -4.89 5.96
CA ARG A 137 -14.97 -4.50 7.12
C ARG A 137 -14.98 -3.00 7.37
N ILE A 138 -15.06 -2.16 6.34
CA ILE A 138 -15.26 -0.72 6.48
C ILE A 138 -16.61 -0.43 7.15
N ASP A 139 -17.68 -1.08 6.68
CA ASP A 139 -19.03 -0.91 7.22
C ASP A 139 -19.13 -1.32 8.70
N GLU A 140 -18.38 -2.34 9.10
CA GLU A 140 -18.26 -2.79 10.50
C GLU A 140 -17.37 -1.88 11.37
N GLY A 141 -16.70 -0.86 10.81
CA GLY A 141 -15.72 -0.04 11.51
C GLY A 141 -14.35 -0.70 11.71
N ASN A 142 -14.13 -1.89 11.14
CA ASN A 142 -12.91 -2.68 11.24
C ASN A 142 -11.88 -2.27 10.16
N VAL A 143 -11.45 -1.02 10.17
CA VAL A 143 -10.60 -0.40 9.12
C VAL A 143 -9.27 -1.15 8.92
N HIS A 144 -8.64 -1.64 10.00
CA HIS A 144 -7.39 -2.41 9.93
C HIS A 144 -7.57 -3.76 9.20
N LEU A 145 -8.72 -4.43 9.39
CA LEU A 145 -9.06 -5.66 8.66
C LEU A 145 -9.42 -5.39 7.19
N ALA A 146 -10.04 -4.24 6.92
CA ALA A 146 -10.29 -3.79 5.56
C ALA A 146 -8.97 -3.58 4.80
N PHE A 147 -8.02 -2.88 5.41
CA PHE A 147 -6.67 -2.72 4.87
C PHE A 147 -5.97 -4.07 4.66
N ALA A 148 -6.02 -4.96 5.66
CA ALA A 148 -5.43 -6.29 5.56
C ALA A 148 -5.95 -7.11 4.37
N SER A 149 -7.24 -6.94 4.02
CA SER A 149 -7.88 -7.64 2.90
C SER A 149 -7.29 -7.22 1.54
N ILE A 150 -7.21 -5.90 1.27
CA ILE A 150 -6.63 -5.40 0.02
C ILE A 150 -5.11 -5.59 -0.03
N HIS A 151 -4.42 -5.43 1.10
CA HIS A 151 -2.99 -5.65 1.22
C HIS A 151 -2.61 -7.11 0.90
N LYS A 152 -3.34 -8.08 1.47
CA LYS A 152 -3.15 -9.51 1.17
C LYS A 152 -3.34 -9.80 -0.32
N PHE A 153 -4.40 -9.26 -0.91
CA PHE A 153 -4.67 -9.46 -2.34
C PHE A 153 -3.51 -8.98 -3.21
N ILE A 154 -3.01 -7.76 -2.98
CA ILE A 154 -1.94 -7.17 -3.77
C ILE A 154 -0.65 -8.00 -3.66
N LEU A 155 -0.26 -8.40 -2.45
CA LEU A 155 0.96 -9.17 -2.26
C LEU A 155 0.81 -10.62 -2.70
N ALA A 156 -0.07 -11.38 -2.05
CA ALA A 156 -0.13 -12.83 -2.19
C ALA A 156 -0.78 -13.25 -3.51
N ASP A 157 -1.94 -12.69 -3.83
CA ASP A 157 -2.70 -13.15 -5.00
C ASP A 157 -2.17 -12.55 -6.30
N LEU A 158 -1.95 -11.22 -6.31
CA LEU A 158 -1.51 -10.51 -7.50
C LEU A 158 -0.01 -10.66 -7.75
N CYS A 159 0.84 -10.22 -6.81
CA CYS A 159 2.28 -10.19 -7.06
C CYS A 159 2.94 -11.57 -7.02
N ASP A 160 2.62 -12.39 -6.02
CA ASP A 160 3.36 -13.64 -5.79
C ASP A 160 2.82 -14.81 -6.62
N VAL A 161 1.54 -14.77 -7.02
CA VAL A 161 0.93 -15.84 -7.83
C VAL A 161 0.63 -15.36 -9.25
N TYR A 162 -0.25 -14.37 -9.45
CA TYR A 162 -0.72 -14.01 -10.78
C TYR A 162 0.42 -13.54 -11.70
N LEU A 163 1.28 -12.63 -11.25
CA LEU A 163 2.41 -12.14 -12.05
C LEU A 163 3.38 -13.27 -12.45
N GLU A 164 3.55 -14.29 -11.62
CA GLU A 164 4.40 -15.42 -11.99
C GLU A 164 3.81 -16.21 -13.16
N THR A 165 2.47 -16.34 -13.22
CA THR A 165 1.80 -16.99 -14.35
C THR A 165 1.94 -16.23 -15.67
N THR A 166 2.16 -14.92 -15.63
CA THR A 166 2.25 -14.07 -16.82
C THR A 166 3.65 -14.05 -17.43
N LYS A 167 4.69 -14.38 -16.65
CA LYS A 167 6.10 -14.35 -17.11
C LYS A 167 6.37 -15.30 -18.29
N LYS A 168 5.77 -16.49 -18.31
CA LYS A 168 5.98 -17.46 -19.39
C LYS A 168 5.57 -16.91 -20.76
N ALA A 169 4.40 -16.27 -20.83
CA ALA A 169 3.92 -15.64 -22.06
C ALA A 169 4.85 -14.52 -22.54
N LEU A 170 5.44 -13.77 -21.59
CA LEU A 170 6.39 -12.70 -21.86
C LEU A 170 7.73 -13.22 -22.40
N TRP A 171 8.22 -14.35 -21.87
CA TRP A 171 9.47 -14.98 -22.33
C TRP A 171 9.33 -15.60 -23.72
N ASN A 172 8.18 -16.22 -23.98
CA ASN A 172 7.89 -16.86 -25.26
C ASN A 172 7.41 -15.88 -26.34
N ASN A 173 7.23 -14.60 -26.01
CA ASN A 173 6.63 -13.59 -26.89
C ASN A 173 5.28 -14.03 -27.49
N GLU A 174 4.42 -14.64 -26.67
CA GLU A 174 3.09 -15.09 -27.10
C GLU A 174 2.13 -13.90 -27.21
N GLU A 175 2.15 -13.18 -28.34
CA GLU A 175 1.44 -11.91 -28.54
C GLU A 175 -0.03 -11.95 -28.12
N LYS A 176 -0.77 -12.99 -28.53
CA LYS A 176 -2.18 -13.15 -28.16
C LYS A 176 -2.37 -13.23 -26.64
N ARG A 177 -1.53 -14.00 -25.95
CA ARG A 177 -1.60 -14.17 -24.50
C ARG A 177 -1.17 -12.89 -23.77
N ILE A 178 -0.17 -12.19 -24.28
CA ILE A 178 0.28 -10.89 -23.77
C ILE A 178 -0.86 -9.85 -23.85
N ASN A 179 -1.59 -9.77 -24.97
CA ASN A 179 -2.72 -8.86 -25.12
C ASN A 179 -3.85 -9.17 -24.13
N GLU A 180 -4.16 -10.44 -23.92
CA GLU A 180 -5.15 -10.86 -22.93
C GLU A 180 -4.74 -10.47 -21.49
N ILE A 181 -3.49 -10.77 -21.11
CA ILE A 181 -2.94 -10.39 -19.80
C ILE A 181 -2.94 -8.87 -19.63
N ALA A 182 -2.57 -8.11 -20.68
CA ALA A 182 -2.51 -6.66 -20.64
C ALA A 182 -3.85 -6.03 -20.22
N VAL A 183 -4.95 -6.52 -20.80
CA VAL A 183 -6.31 -6.04 -20.48
C VAL A 183 -6.69 -6.41 -19.04
N VAL A 184 -6.44 -7.65 -18.63
CA VAL A 184 -6.80 -8.13 -17.28
C VAL A 184 -5.98 -7.43 -16.20
N LEU A 185 -4.66 -7.35 -16.39
CA LEU A 185 -3.74 -6.74 -15.45
C LEU A 185 -4.02 -5.24 -15.30
N ARG A 186 -4.39 -4.55 -16.38
CA ARG A 186 -4.82 -3.14 -16.31
C ARG A 186 -6.05 -2.96 -15.44
N GLU A 187 -7.10 -3.73 -15.69
CA GLU A 187 -8.32 -3.68 -14.87
C GLU A 187 -8.03 -3.97 -13.39
N VAL A 188 -7.22 -5.00 -13.13
CA VAL A 188 -6.89 -5.42 -11.76
C VAL A 188 -6.07 -4.36 -11.02
N ILE A 189 -5.02 -3.82 -11.64
CA ILE A 189 -4.17 -2.80 -11.00
C ILE A 189 -4.95 -1.51 -10.77
N GLU A 190 -5.71 -1.03 -11.76
CA GLU A 190 -6.50 0.21 -11.63
C GLU A 190 -7.45 0.13 -10.42
N LYS A 191 -8.25 -0.94 -10.33
CA LYS A 191 -9.17 -1.16 -9.21
C LYS A 191 -8.45 -1.35 -7.87
N SER A 192 -7.29 -2.00 -7.88
CA SER A 192 -6.49 -2.20 -6.66
C SER A 192 -5.95 -0.88 -6.11
N LEU A 193 -5.45 0.01 -6.98
CA LEU A 193 -4.96 1.32 -6.56
C LEU A 193 -6.11 2.20 -6.08
N ILE A 194 -7.26 2.18 -6.76
CA ILE A 194 -8.48 2.89 -6.33
C ILE A 194 -8.88 2.44 -4.91
N ALA A 195 -8.95 1.13 -4.67
CA ALA A 195 -9.27 0.59 -3.34
C ALA A 195 -8.21 0.96 -2.29
N LEU A 196 -6.93 0.87 -2.66
CA LEU A 196 -5.82 1.18 -1.76
C LEU A 196 -5.75 2.67 -1.41
N SER A 197 -6.25 3.57 -2.27
CA SER A 197 -6.20 5.03 -2.08
C SER A 197 -6.89 5.51 -0.80
N VAL A 198 -7.88 4.76 -0.30
CA VAL A 198 -8.53 5.00 1.00
C VAL A 198 -7.52 4.92 2.14
N PHE A 199 -6.53 4.03 2.02
CA PHE A 199 -5.52 3.75 3.04
C PHE A 199 -4.20 4.45 2.78
N MET A 200 -3.73 4.47 1.53
CA MET A 200 -2.42 5.00 1.11
C MET A 200 -2.60 5.95 -0.09
N PRO A 201 -3.13 7.15 0.13
CA PRO A 201 -3.58 8.04 -0.95
C PRO A 201 -2.46 8.53 -1.87
N PHE A 202 -1.28 8.85 -1.34
CA PHE A 202 -0.24 9.53 -2.12
C PHE A 202 0.42 8.60 -3.14
N VAL A 203 0.83 7.41 -2.70
CA VAL A 203 1.44 6.39 -3.56
C VAL A 203 0.41 5.84 -4.55
N SER A 204 -0.84 5.69 -4.12
CA SER A 204 -1.90 5.16 -4.99
C SER A 204 -2.21 6.13 -6.11
N GLU A 205 -2.38 7.43 -5.81
CA GLU A 205 -2.61 8.46 -6.83
C GLU A 205 -1.41 8.58 -7.77
N TYR A 206 -0.20 8.69 -7.22
CA TYR A 206 1.02 8.79 -8.02
C TYR A 206 1.15 7.62 -9.00
N LEU A 207 0.95 6.39 -8.55
CA LEU A 207 1.03 5.21 -9.42
C LEU A 207 -0.15 5.12 -10.39
N PHE A 208 -1.34 5.57 -10.00
CA PHE A 208 -2.51 5.59 -10.86
C PHE A 208 -2.30 6.55 -12.04
N GLU A 209 -1.79 7.75 -11.80
CA GLU A 209 -1.42 8.72 -12.85
C GLU A 209 -0.42 8.15 -13.85
N GLN A 210 0.48 7.28 -13.38
CA GLN A 210 1.51 6.66 -14.19
C GLN A 210 0.95 5.58 -15.12
N ILE A 211 -0.19 4.95 -14.80
CA ILE A 211 -0.74 3.82 -15.56
C ILE A 211 -2.03 4.15 -16.33
N ARG A 212 -2.71 5.26 -15.98
CA ARG A 212 -3.98 5.65 -16.58
C ARG A 212 -3.86 5.85 -18.09
N THR A 213 -4.92 5.50 -18.80
CA THR A 213 -5.07 5.74 -20.24
C THR A 213 -5.78 7.04 -20.56
N ASP A 214 -6.67 7.49 -19.67
CA ASP A 214 -7.37 8.75 -19.78
C ASP A 214 -6.79 9.76 -18.79
N ASN A 215 -6.11 10.78 -19.31
CA ASN A 215 -5.49 11.83 -18.50
C ASN A 215 -6.51 12.78 -17.84
N ARG A 216 -7.80 12.67 -18.14
CA ARG A 216 -8.84 13.55 -17.60
C ARG A 216 -9.39 13.09 -16.24
N LEU A 217 -9.19 11.83 -15.87
CA LEU A 217 -9.74 11.27 -14.63
C LEU A 217 -8.60 11.06 -13.63
N CYS A 218 -8.71 11.67 -12.46
CA CYS A 218 -7.88 11.32 -11.31
C CYS A 218 -8.45 10.07 -10.62
N ILE A 219 -7.71 9.51 -9.66
CA ILE A 219 -8.18 8.33 -8.92
C ILE A 219 -9.52 8.60 -8.21
N TYR A 220 -9.76 9.84 -7.78
CA TYR A 220 -10.98 10.24 -7.07
C TYR A 220 -12.19 10.30 -8.00
N ASP A 221 -12.03 10.74 -9.25
CA ASP A 221 -13.11 10.74 -10.24
C ASP A 221 -13.55 9.30 -10.56
N ARG A 222 -12.56 8.41 -10.73
CA ARG A 222 -12.79 6.97 -10.94
C ARG A 222 -13.44 6.32 -9.72
N TYR A 223 -12.96 6.64 -8.52
CA TYR A 223 -13.55 6.17 -7.28
C TYR A 223 -15.03 6.55 -7.18
N LEU A 224 -15.41 7.81 -7.44
CA LEU A 224 -16.81 8.24 -7.38
C LEU A 224 -17.71 7.52 -8.38
N VAL A 225 -17.18 7.19 -9.57
CA VAL A 225 -17.90 6.40 -10.57
C VAL A 225 -18.07 4.95 -10.12
N GLU A 226 -17.02 4.33 -9.59
CA GLU A 226 -17.07 2.93 -9.13
C GLU A 226 -17.87 2.77 -7.82
N TYR A 227 -17.76 3.70 -6.87
CA TYR A 227 -18.55 3.69 -5.63
C TYR A 227 -20.04 3.79 -5.92
N ARG A 228 -20.45 4.56 -6.93
CA ARG A 228 -21.84 4.57 -7.38
C ARG A 228 -22.29 3.19 -7.84
N CYS A 229 -21.50 2.47 -8.65
CA CYS A 229 -21.85 1.10 -9.07
C CYS A 229 -21.86 0.10 -7.90
N ILE A 230 -20.93 0.22 -6.95
CA ILE A 230 -20.82 -0.69 -5.80
C ILE A 230 -21.98 -0.47 -4.81
N VAL A 231 -22.36 0.78 -4.54
CA VAL A 231 -23.45 1.13 -3.61
C VAL A 231 -24.84 0.88 -4.23
N THR A 232 -25.02 1.06 -5.55
CA THR A 232 -26.34 0.86 -6.19
C THR A 232 -26.67 -0.59 -6.54
N ARG A 233 -25.73 -1.55 -6.37
CA ARG A 233 -25.87 -2.94 -6.86
C ARG A 233 -26.34 -3.02 -8.32
N GLN A 234 -25.97 -2.05 -9.15
CA GLN A 234 -26.22 -2.09 -10.59
C GLN A 234 -24.89 -2.39 -11.28
N CYS A 235 -24.61 -3.69 -11.43
CA CYS A 235 -23.68 -4.22 -12.43
C CYS A 235 -24.48 -4.64 -13.67
#